data_AF-A0A085ZTB6-F1
#
_entry.id   AF-A0A085ZTB6-F1
#
_cell.length_a   1.000
_cell.length_b   1.000
_cell.length_c   1.000
_cell.angle_alpha   90.00
_cell.angle_beta   90.00
_cell.angle_gamma   90.00
#
_symmetry.space_group_name_H-M   'P 1'
#
loop_
_entity.id
_entity.type
_entity.pdbx_description
1 polymer ?
#
loop_
_entity_poly.entity_id
_entity_poly.type
_entity_poly.pdbx_seq_one_letter_code
_entity_poly.pdbx_strand_id
1 'polypeptide(L)'
;MAYSQKPTELEWVISFRNNHIIFECSKGCNYSYLSFDSYRKVVLNENTMVNLEKNPEEKEESNFLVQYSKIGNEIFLQGIKGVGWKNITLTKDLKSKYYINQAGEIRTKTL
;
A
#
# COMPACT_ATOMS: atom_id res chain seq x y z
N MET A 1 -6.31 -11.84 30.54
CA MET A 1 -6.83 -11.16 29.34
C MET A 1 -5.79 -11.33 28.25
N ALA A 2 -5.99 -12.27 27.34
CA ALA A 2 -5.06 -12.47 26.23
C ALA A 2 -5.32 -11.36 25.21
N TYR A 3 -4.36 -10.45 25.03
CA TYR A 3 -4.35 -9.58 23.86
C TYR A 3 -4.17 -10.51 22.65
N SER A 4 -5.28 -10.82 21.98
CA SER A 4 -5.21 -11.35 20.62
C SER A 4 -4.63 -10.22 19.78
N GLN A 5 -3.30 -10.20 19.65
CA GLN A 5 -2.66 -9.49 18.56
C GLN A 5 -3.24 -10.11 17.30
N LYS A 6 -4.24 -9.45 16.70
CA LYS A 6 -4.66 -9.80 15.35
C LYS A 6 -3.39 -9.89 14.52
N PRO A 7 -3.09 -11.03 13.88
CA PRO A 7 -1.90 -11.15 13.07
C PRO A 7 -1.90 -10.00 12.07
N THR A 8 -0.77 -9.34 11.85
CA THR A 8 -0.67 -8.23 10.89
C THR A 8 -1.05 -8.76 9.51
N GLU A 9 -2.23 -8.40 9.02
CA GLU A 9 -2.81 -9.03 7.83
C GLU A 9 -2.18 -8.45 6.57
N LEU A 10 -1.83 -7.16 6.55
CA LEU A 10 -1.17 -6.49 5.43
C LEU A 10 0.26 -6.02 5.76
N GLU A 11 1.21 -6.35 4.89
CA GLU A 11 2.54 -5.71 4.85
C GLU A 11 3.00 -5.53 3.40
N TRP A 12 3.34 -4.29 3.06
CA TRP A 12 3.94 -3.92 1.78
C TRP A 12 5.41 -3.55 1.94
N VAL A 13 6.20 -3.94 0.93
CA VAL A 13 7.57 -3.45 0.73
C VAL A 13 7.57 -2.56 -0.51
N ILE A 14 7.79 -1.27 -0.29
CA ILE A 14 7.76 -0.25 -1.33
C ILE A 14 9.19 0.12 -1.70
N SER A 15 9.48 0.10 -2.99
CA SER A 15 10.77 0.52 -3.53
C SER A 15 10.62 1.36 -4.79
N PHE A 16 11.62 2.18 -5.07
CA PHE A 16 11.65 3.06 -6.23
C PHE A 16 12.70 2.55 -7.22
N ARG A 17 12.29 2.29 -8.47
CA ARG A 17 13.20 1.94 -9.57
C ARG A 17 12.98 2.89 -10.74
N ASN A 18 13.92 3.81 -10.96
CA ASN A 18 13.81 4.86 -11.97
C ASN A 18 12.50 5.66 -11.80
N ASN A 19 11.56 5.51 -12.74
CA ASN A 19 10.25 6.18 -12.72
C ASN A 19 9.12 5.29 -12.18
N HIS A 20 9.43 4.04 -11.82
CA HIS A 20 8.47 3.10 -11.29
C HIS A 20 8.51 3.04 -9.77
N ILE A 21 7.34 2.84 -9.19
CA ILE A 21 7.16 2.48 -7.79
C ILE A 21 6.67 1.05 -7.75
N ILE A 22 7.37 0.23 -6.99
CA ILE A 22 7.09 -1.20 -6.85
C ILE A 22 6.53 -1.41 -5.45
N PHE A 23 5.34 -2.00 -5.39
CA PHE A 23 4.72 -2.51 -4.17
C PHE A 23 4.88 -4.03 -4.19
N GLU A 24 5.83 -4.57 -3.45
CA GLU A 24 5.94 -6.01 -3.20
C GLU A 24 5.00 -6.35 -2.04
N CYS A 25 4.17 -7.38 -2.18
CA CYS A 25 3.35 -7.84 -1.07
C CYS A 25 4.11 -8.86 -0.23
N SER A 26 4.38 -8.51 1.03
CA SER A 26 4.98 -9.41 2.02
C SER A 26 3.88 -10.24 2.70
N LYS A 27 2.72 -9.62 2.99
CA LYS A 27 1.57 -10.25 3.65
C LYS A 27 0.26 -9.61 3.20
N GLY A 28 -0.81 -10.40 3.11
CA GLY A 28 -2.18 -9.88 2.98
C GLY A 28 -2.70 -9.62 1.58
N CYS A 29 -1.91 -9.96 0.56
CA CYS A 29 -2.33 -9.81 -0.83
C CYS A 29 -2.17 -11.13 -1.60
N ASN A 30 -3.04 -11.31 -2.58
CA ASN A 30 -3.05 -12.43 -3.51
C ASN A 30 -2.12 -12.20 -4.72
N TYR A 31 -1.39 -11.07 -4.74
CA TYR A 31 -0.38 -10.73 -5.74
C TYR A 31 1.02 -10.65 -5.11
N SER A 32 2.05 -10.97 -5.88
CA SER A 32 3.44 -10.84 -5.43
C SER A 32 3.94 -9.40 -5.50
N TYR A 33 3.63 -8.67 -6.58
CA TYR A 33 3.95 -7.25 -6.68
C TYR A 33 3.03 -6.49 -7.65
N LEU A 34 2.95 -5.18 -7.46
CA LEU A 34 2.39 -4.21 -8.39
C LEU A 34 3.46 -3.18 -8.75
N SER A 35 3.43 -2.67 -9.98
CA SER A 35 4.34 -1.63 -10.46
C SER A 35 3.54 -0.52 -11.09
N PHE A 36 3.76 0.71 -10.62
CA PHE A 36 3.08 1.91 -11.12
C PHE A 36 4.08 2.84 -11.79
N ASP A 37 3.62 3.48 -12.87
CA ASP A 37 4.24 4.70 -13.37
C ASP A 37 3.94 5.89 -12.43
N SER A 38 4.64 7.00 -12.67
CA SER A 38 4.67 8.14 -11.75
C SER A 38 3.43 9.02 -11.70
N TYR A 39 2.36 8.75 -12.46
CA TYR A 39 1.24 9.69 -12.57
C TYR A 39 -0.13 9.08 -12.27
N ARG A 40 -0.18 7.81 -11.88
CA ARG A 40 -1.45 7.14 -11.59
C ARG A 40 -1.97 7.47 -10.20
N LYS A 41 -3.29 7.64 -10.13
CA LYS A 41 -4.08 7.58 -8.91
C LYS A 41 -4.95 6.35 -8.99
N VAL A 42 -4.79 5.40 -8.07
CA VAL A 42 -5.53 4.13 -8.06
C VAL A 42 -5.90 3.74 -6.64
N VAL A 43 -6.96 2.95 -6.50
CA VAL A 43 -7.30 2.30 -5.22
C VAL A 43 -6.84 0.85 -5.30
N LEU A 44 -6.25 0.36 -4.21
CA LEU A 44 -5.66 -0.97 -4.09
C LEU A 44 -6.38 -1.74 -2.99
N ASN A 45 -6.61 -3.03 -3.21
CA ASN A 45 -7.06 -4.00 -2.22
C ASN A 45 -6.11 -5.23 -2.17
N GLU A 46 -6.52 -6.29 -1.50
CA GLU A 46 -5.78 -7.56 -1.39
C GLU A 46 -5.59 -8.27 -2.73
N ASN A 47 -6.43 -8.00 -3.72
CA ASN A 47 -6.42 -8.70 -5.00
C ASN A 47 -5.62 -7.94 -6.06
N THR A 48 -5.83 -6.62 -6.21
CA THR A 48 -5.14 -5.76 -7.20
C THR A 48 -5.61 -4.29 -7.08
N MET A 49 -5.55 -3.54 -8.19
CA MET A 49 -6.23 -2.27 -8.38
C MET A 49 -7.74 -2.47 -8.53
N VAL A 50 -8.52 -1.62 -7.87
CA VAL A 50 -9.98 -1.67 -7.90
C VAL A 50 -10.55 -0.40 -8.53
N ASN A 51 -11.70 -0.55 -9.20
CA ASN A 51 -12.46 0.57 -9.73
C ASN A 51 -13.81 0.65 -9.00
N LEU A 52 -13.83 1.41 -7.90
CA LEU A 52 -15.03 1.54 -7.06
C LEU A 52 -16.20 2.27 -7.75
N GLU A 53 -15.97 2.96 -8.87
CA GLU A 53 -17.07 3.55 -9.66
C GLU A 53 -17.79 2.50 -10.49
N LYS A 54 -17.04 1.50 -10.98
CA LYS A 54 -17.59 0.39 -11.77
C LYS A 54 -18.08 -0.77 -10.90
N ASN A 55 -17.35 -1.06 -9.82
CA ASN A 55 -17.59 -2.19 -8.92
C ASN A 55 -17.70 -1.66 -7.47
N PRO A 56 -18.81 -1.01 -7.10
CA PRO A 56 -18.97 -0.41 -5.77
C PRO A 56 -19.00 -1.44 -4.63
N GLU A 57 -19.40 -2.68 -4.90
CA GLU A 57 -19.43 -3.80 -3.95
C GLU A 57 -18.06 -4.12 -3.38
N GLU A 58 -16.98 -3.89 -4.14
CA GLU A 58 -15.61 -4.09 -3.68
C GLU A 58 -15.27 -3.22 -2.46
N LYS A 59 -16.02 -2.14 -2.25
CA LYS A 59 -15.89 -1.31 -1.05
C LYS A 59 -16.15 -2.12 0.23
N GLU A 60 -17.20 -2.94 0.21
CA GLU A 60 -17.61 -3.75 1.35
C GLU A 60 -16.93 -5.11 1.38
N GLU A 61 -16.64 -5.69 0.22
CA GLU A 61 -16.01 -7.03 0.11
C GLU A 61 -14.51 -7.03 0.40
N SER A 62 -13.81 -5.92 0.15
CA SER A 62 -12.35 -5.86 0.36
C SER A 62 -11.98 -5.82 1.85
N ASN A 63 -10.95 -6.58 2.22
CA ASN A 63 -10.39 -6.56 3.57
C ASN A 63 -9.68 -5.23 3.87
N PHE A 64 -9.03 -4.65 2.87
CA PHE A 64 -8.47 -3.31 2.95
C PHE A 64 -8.65 -2.52 1.66
N LEU A 65 -8.66 -1.20 1.78
CA LEU A 65 -8.63 -0.28 0.65
C LEU A 65 -7.66 0.85 0.94
N VAL A 66 -6.71 1.04 0.03
CA VAL A 66 -5.74 2.13 0.09
C VAL A 66 -5.69 2.82 -1.25
N GLN A 67 -5.85 4.13 -1.27
CA GLN A 67 -5.62 4.93 -2.47
C GLN A 67 -4.15 5.34 -2.55
N TYR A 68 -3.51 4.98 -3.65
CA TYR A 68 -2.19 5.46 -4.04
C TYR A 68 -2.32 6.67 -4.97
N SER A 69 -1.45 7.65 -4.78
CA SER A 69 -1.14 8.67 -5.78
C SER A 69 0.33 9.08 -5.67
N LYS A 70 0.85 9.74 -6.71
CA LYS A 70 2.21 10.29 -6.71
C LYS A 70 2.19 11.74 -7.21
N ILE A 71 2.94 12.61 -6.56
CA ILE A 71 3.19 13.99 -7.00
C ILE A 71 4.69 14.24 -6.93
N GLY A 72 5.32 14.47 -8.09
CA GLY A 72 6.76 14.68 -8.19
C GLY A 72 7.56 13.49 -7.66
N ASN A 73 8.27 13.70 -6.55
CA ASN A 73 9.08 12.70 -5.86
C ASN A 73 8.38 12.08 -4.65
N GLU A 74 7.13 12.43 -4.36
CA GLU A 74 6.41 11.89 -3.20
C GLU A 74 5.30 10.95 -3.65
N ILE A 75 5.12 9.86 -2.92
CA ILE A 75 3.93 9.02 -3.00
C ILE A 75 3.06 9.28 -1.78
N PHE A 76 1.75 9.28 -2.01
CA PHE A 76 0.74 9.44 -0.98
C PHE A 76 -0.10 8.18 -0.96
N LEU A 77 -0.21 7.59 0.23
CA LEU A 77 -1.10 6.50 0.51
C LEU A 77 -2.18 7.02 1.43
N GLN A 78 -3.43 6.89 1.02
CA GLN A 78 -4.58 7.24 1.83
C GLN A 78 -5.32 5.95 2.21
N GLY A 79 -5.42 5.68 3.51
CA GLY A 79 -6.21 4.60 4.04
C GLY A 79 -7.70 4.89 3.91
N ILE A 80 -8.42 3.99 3.27
CA ILE A 80 -9.89 4.06 3.10
C ILE A 80 -10.56 3.07 4.04
N LYS A 81 -10.07 1.82 4.07
CA LYS A 81 -10.63 0.72 4.87
C LYS A 81 -9.53 -0.26 5.27
N GLY A 82 -9.70 -0.90 6.42
CA GLY A 82 -8.87 -2.05 6.83
C GLY A 82 -7.45 -1.72 7.28
N VAL A 83 -7.05 -0.43 7.28
CA VAL A 83 -5.75 0.04 7.78
C VAL A 83 -5.93 1.01 8.95
N GLY A 84 -5.00 0.99 9.90
CA GLY A 84 -5.01 1.80 11.12
C GLY A 84 -4.55 3.26 10.94
N TRP A 85 -4.23 3.66 9.72
CA TRP A 85 -3.69 4.97 9.38
C TRP A 85 -4.52 5.66 8.30
N LYS A 86 -4.59 6.99 8.37
CA LYS A 86 -5.35 7.80 7.40
C LYS A 86 -4.50 8.18 6.18
N ASN A 87 -3.27 8.65 6.40
CA ASN A 87 -2.36 9.07 5.35
C ASN A 87 -0.93 8.66 5.69
N ILE A 88 -0.18 8.22 4.68
CA ILE A 88 1.27 8.04 4.72
C ILE A 88 1.86 8.73 3.48
N THR A 89 2.94 9.48 3.69
CA THR A 89 3.72 10.08 2.61
C THR A 89 5.12 9.49 2.63
N LEU A 90 5.61 9.03 1.47
CA LEU A 90 7.00 8.60 1.31
C LEU A 90 7.67 9.42 0.20
N THR A 91 8.89 9.86 0.47
CA THR A 91 9.73 10.52 -0.53
C THR A 91 10.55 9.47 -1.28
N LYS A 92 10.68 9.65 -2.60
CA LYS A 92 11.46 8.79 -3.49
C LYS A 92 12.91 8.74 -3.04
N ASP A 93 13.33 7.55 -2.65
CA ASP A 93 14.73 7.20 -2.41
C ASP A 93 15.06 5.91 -3.17
N LEU A 94 15.97 6.01 -4.13
CA LEU A 94 16.40 4.88 -4.97
C LEU A 94 17.28 3.88 -4.21
N LYS A 95 17.73 4.21 -3.00
CA LYS A 95 18.60 3.39 -2.16
C LYS A 95 17.88 2.76 -0.98
N SER A 96 16.55 2.90 -0.89
CA SER A 96 15.78 2.44 0.25
C SER A 96 14.57 1.59 -0.14
N LYS A 97 14.25 0.64 0.73
CA LYS A 97 12.96 -0.05 0.80
C LYS A 97 12.20 0.40 2.03
N TYR A 98 10.91 0.68 1.86
CA TYR A 98 9.99 1.03 2.93
C TYR A 98 9.07 -0.15 3.20
N TYR A 99 8.99 -0.58 4.45
CA TYR A 99 8.06 -1.61 4.91
C TYR A 99 6.93 -0.89 5.62
N ILE A 100 5.71 -1.05 5.13
CA ILE A 100 4.51 -0.45 5.72
C ILE A 100 3.56 -1.58 6.05
N ASN A 101 3.09 -1.59 7.29
CA ASN A 101 2.09 -2.56 7.71
C ASN A 101 0.70 -1.94 7.93
N GLN A 102 -0.28 -2.81 8.19
CA GLN A 102 -1.66 -2.43 8.44
C GLN A 102 -1.84 -1.42 9.59
N ALA A 103 -0.97 -1.45 10.61
CA ALA A 103 -1.03 -0.52 11.74
C ALA A 103 -0.42 0.85 11.42
N GLY A 104 0.32 0.97 10.32
CA GLY A 104 0.99 2.21 9.91
C GLY A 104 2.41 2.33 10.46
N GLU A 105 2.97 1.23 10.96
CA GLU A 105 4.39 1.18 11.32
C GLU A 105 5.21 1.17 10.03
N ILE A 106 6.17 2.09 9.94
CA ILE A 106 7.04 2.25 8.79
C ILE A 106 8.47 1.90 9.20
N ARG A 107 9.09 0.96 8.49
CA ARG A 107 10.51 0.62 8.64
C ARG A 107 11.24 0.88 7.34
N THR A 108 12.45 1.39 7.41
CA THR A 108 13.27 1.65 6.22
C THR A 108 14.51 0.77 6.25
N LYS A 109 14.88 0.19 5.11
CA LYS A 109 16.11 -0.58 4.93
C LYS A 109 16.86 -0.05 3.71
N THR A 110 18.13 0.28 3.90
CA THR A 110 19.04 0.65 2.80
C THR A 110 19.39 -0.60 1.98
N LEU A 111 19.38 -0.44 0.64
CA LEU A 111 19.69 -1.46 -0.35
C LEU A 111 21.19 -1.74 -0.47
#